data_AF-A0A8M8V3H9-F1
#
_entry.id   AF-A0A8M8V3H9-F1
#
_cell.length_a   1.000
_cell.length_b   1.000
_cell.length_c   1.000
_cell.angle_alpha   90.00
_cell.angle_beta   90.00
_cell.angle_gamma   90.00
#
_symmetry.space_group_name_H-M   'P 1'
#
loop_
_entity.id
_entity.type
_entity.pdbx_description
1 polymer ?
#
loop_
_entity_poly.entity_id
_entity_poly.type
_entity_poly.pdbx_seq_one_letter_code
_entity_poly.pdbx_strand_id
1 'polypeptide(L)'
;MNISVGLAYQSSVSEIGLDNQLKYVDGDVSVYLGAAPIVECLERYTPDVIITSRVADASLFLGPMVFELGWNWDELQLLAQGSLAGHLLECGCQLTGGYYMHPGDKYRSMSFQNLLDLSLPFAEVTFDGKVCVAKAESTGGVLDFSTCAQQLLYEVGDPSAYITPDVIVDVRHVTFQPLSNSKVLCCGAKPSPESVPQKLLLLGSKDCGWKGWGEISYGGYESVQRAKAAEFLVRAWMDELYPGINNHIISYIIGLDSVKATCIGEIMLKPSEDVRLRMDGLFEKEEHAVQFTKEFTALYTNGPAGGGGISTGCKKEIFLEKGLVGREYVRWQISMARNNIISPTDKSASRSVTKQNYAWLESDSIPVPRETVDSASQESVAQETWLSAAPAGQRIPLYDVAHSRAGDKGNDVNFSIIPHYPPDIERLKTIVTPEWVKQVLSPHLNPSSFPGSKDIERRDKWVNEHVKVEIYEVKGINSLNVVVRNILDGGVNCSRRIDRHGKTISDVVLCQRVVLPP
;
A
#
# COMPACT_ATOMS: atom_id res chain seq x y z
N MET A 1 -24.77 15.30 24.07
CA MET A 1 -25.02 13.93 23.60
C MET A 1 -24.13 13.00 24.40
N ASN A 2 -24.67 11.89 24.88
CA ASN A 2 -23.88 10.86 25.57
C ASN A 2 -23.54 9.79 24.54
N ILE A 3 -22.30 9.75 24.06
CA ILE A 3 -21.84 8.78 23.05
C ILE A 3 -21.57 7.45 23.78
N SER A 4 -22.24 6.39 23.34
CA SER A 4 -22.02 5.02 23.79
C SER A 4 -20.97 4.32 22.93
N VAL A 5 -20.05 3.60 23.57
CA VAL A 5 -18.95 2.92 22.88
C VAL A 5 -19.02 1.42 23.15
N GLY A 6 -19.22 0.63 22.10
CA GLY A 6 -19.07 -0.81 22.11
C GLY A 6 -17.62 -1.21 21.86
N LEU A 7 -17.15 -2.27 22.52
CA LEU A 7 -15.85 -2.88 22.30
C LEU A 7 -16.07 -4.29 21.75
N ALA A 8 -15.35 -4.68 20.69
CA ALA A 8 -15.38 -6.04 20.14
C ALA A 8 -13.94 -6.52 19.90
N TYR A 9 -13.43 -7.39 20.76
CA TYR A 9 -12.00 -7.67 20.82
C TYR A 9 -11.68 -9.15 21.00
N GLN A 10 -10.54 -9.58 20.43
CA GLN A 10 -9.92 -10.86 20.72
C GLN A 10 -9.66 -10.98 22.23
N SER A 11 -10.21 -12.01 22.88
CA SER A 11 -10.02 -12.28 24.30
C SER A 11 -8.91 -13.28 24.56
N SER A 12 -8.80 -14.32 23.72
CA SER A 12 -7.74 -15.32 23.84
C SER A 12 -7.56 -16.14 22.56
N VAL A 13 -6.38 -16.72 22.41
CA VAL A 13 -6.02 -17.67 21.33
C VAL A 13 -5.43 -18.90 21.98
N SER A 14 -5.92 -20.09 21.62
CA SER A 14 -5.37 -21.35 22.15
C SER A 14 -4.08 -21.74 21.42
N GLU A 15 -3.02 -22.02 22.18
CA GLU A 15 -1.71 -22.43 21.65
C GLU A 15 -1.74 -23.73 20.84
N ILE A 16 -2.74 -24.59 21.09
CA ILE A 16 -2.93 -25.87 20.40
C ILE A 16 -3.23 -25.65 18.91
N GLY A 17 -3.88 -24.53 18.57
CA GLY A 17 -4.28 -24.18 17.21
C GLY A 17 -3.22 -23.41 16.39
N LEU A 18 -2.09 -23.08 17.00
CA LEU A 18 -1.03 -22.29 16.36
C LEU A 18 -0.21 -23.17 15.42
N ASP A 19 0.04 -22.66 14.21
CA ASP A 19 1.08 -23.21 13.35
C ASP A 19 2.43 -23.24 14.09
N ASN A 20 3.24 -24.27 13.86
CA ASN A 20 4.47 -24.53 14.63
C ASN A 20 5.47 -23.37 14.66
N GLN A 21 5.46 -22.48 13.65
CA GLN A 21 6.33 -21.31 13.59
C GLN A 21 5.94 -20.24 14.63
N LEU A 22 4.68 -20.19 15.04
CA LEU A 22 4.16 -19.18 15.97
C LEU A 22 4.22 -19.60 17.45
N LYS A 23 4.61 -20.84 17.76
CA LYS A 23 4.72 -21.35 19.13
C LYS A 23 5.88 -20.73 19.93
N TYR A 24 6.75 -19.98 19.27
CA TYR A 24 7.96 -19.36 19.84
C TYR A 24 7.95 -17.83 19.67
N VAL A 25 6.79 -17.22 19.46
CA VAL A 25 6.68 -15.76 19.41
C VAL A 25 6.72 -15.25 20.85
N ASP A 26 7.73 -14.45 21.17
CA ASP A 26 7.98 -13.92 22.53
C ASP A 26 6.97 -12.82 22.98
N GLY A 27 5.91 -12.54 22.21
CA GLY A 27 5.01 -11.40 22.43
C GLY A 27 3.54 -11.66 22.08
N ASP A 28 2.70 -10.63 22.30
CA ASP A 28 1.26 -10.70 22.05
C ASP A 28 0.93 -11.00 20.58
N VAL A 29 -0.07 -11.85 20.37
CA VAL A 29 -0.57 -12.22 19.03
C VAL A 29 -1.85 -11.45 18.70
N SER A 30 -1.97 -11.06 17.44
CA SER A 30 -3.14 -10.38 16.91
C SER A 30 -3.75 -11.15 15.75
N VAL A 31 -4.98 -11.61 15.91
CA VAL A 31 -5.74 -12.32 14.88
C VAL A 31 -6.63 -11.34 14.13
N TYR A 32 -6.68 -11.46 12.80
CA TYR A 32 -7.65 -10.75 11.97
C TYR A 32 -9.01 -11.42 12.11
N LEU A 33 -9.85 -10.84 12.95
CA LEU A 33 -11.24 -11.27 13.11
C LEU A 33 -12.11 -10.82 11.92
N GLY A 34 -13.26 -11.47 11.77
CA GLY A 34 -14.28 -11.09 10.79
C GLY A 34 -15.29 -10.08 11.34
N ALA A 35 -16.43 -10.00 10.64
CA ALA A 35 -17.54 -9.11 10.95
C ALA A 35 -18.41 -9.59 12.14
N ALA A 36 -18.38 -10.87 12.49
CA ALA A 36 -19.25 -11.43 13.53
C ALA A 36 -19.19 -10.72 14.91
N PRO A 37 -18.01 -10.35 15.46
CA PRO A 37 -17.95 -9.60 16.72
C PRO A 37 -18.56 -8.20 16.63
N ILE A 38 -18.53 -7.58 15.44
CA ILE A 38 -19.14 -6.26 15.19
C ILE A 38 -20.66 -6.40 15.21
N VAL A 39 -21.19 -7.39 14.48
CA VAL A 39 -22.63 -7.68 14.43
C VAL A 39 -23.18 -7.99 15.82
N GLU A 40 -22.53 -8.86 16.59
CA GLU A 40 -22.98 -9.20 17.94
C GLU A 40 -22.98 -7.97 18.87
N CYS A 41 -22.01 -7.07 18.70
CA CYS A 41 -21.94 -5.83 19.47
C CYS A 41 -23.11 -4.88 19.11
N LEU A 42 -23.43 -4.75 17.82
CA LEU A 42 -24.58 -3.98 17.34
C LEU A 42 -25.91 -4.53 17.87
N GLU A 43 -26.12 -5.84 17.76
CA GLU A 43 -27.33 -6.52 18.23
C GLU A 43 -27.58 -6.37 19.73
N ARG A 44 -26.52 -6.47 20.54
CA ARG A 44 -26.68 -6.45 22.01
C ARG A 44 -26.74 -5.06 22.61
N TYR A 45 -26.00 -4.10 22.06
CA TYR A 45 -25.77 -2.82 22.73
C TYR A 45 -26.21 -1.60 21.93
N THR A 46 -26.46 -1.74 20.62
CA THR A 46 -26.76 -0.63 19.70
C THR A 46 -25.90 0.62 19.97
N PRO A 47 -24.55 0.49 20.01
CA PRO A 47 -23.69 1.59 20.40
C PRO A 47 -23.56 2.62 19.27
N ASP A 48 -23.22 3.86 19.63
CA ASP A 48 -22.95 4.93 18.65
C ASP A 48 -21.61 4.72 17.92
N VAL A 49 -20.63 4.10 18.61
CA VAL A 49 -19.30 3.81 18.08
C VAL A 49 -18.88 2.40 18.51
N ILE A 50 -18.28 1.62 17.62
CA ILE A 50 -17.63 0.35 17.95
C ILE A 50 -16.12 0.49 17.76
N ILE A 51 -15.36 0.10 18.77
CA ILE A 51 -13.90 -0.06 18.67
C ILE A 51 -13.60 -1.55 18.69
N THR A 52 -12.91 -2.04 17.65
CA THR A 52 -12.54 -3.43 17.55
C THR A 52 -11.08 -3.67 17.92
N SER A 53 -10.72 -4.92 18.26
CA SER A 53 -9.34 -5.37 18.03
C SER A 53 -9.05 -5.46 16.53
N ARG A 54 -7.96 -6.12 16.13
CA ARG A 54 -7.70 -6.35 14.71
C ARG A 54 -8.85 -7.13 14.07
N VAL A 55 -9.37 -6.58 12.98
CA VAL A 55 -10.35 -7.19 12.08
C VAL A 55 -9.80 -7.04 10.65
N ALA A 56 -10.32 -7.81 9.69
CA ALA A 56 -10.04 -7.50 8.29
C ALA A 56 -10.72 -6.19 7.88
N ASP A 57 -10.07 -5.45 7.00
CA ASP A 57 -10.51 -4.10 6.61
C ASP A 57 -11.90 -4.14 5.94
N ALA A 58 -12.12 -5.08 5.03
CA ALA A 58 -13.45 -5.33 4.44
C ALA A 58 -14.54 -5.69 5.48
N SER A 59 -14.17 -6.36 6.58
CA SER A 59 -15.10 -6.77 7.64
C SER A 59 -15.67 -5.58 8.43
N LEU A 60 -14.94 -4.46 8.48
CA LEU A 60 -15.44 -3.21 9.08
C LEU A 60 -16.68 -2.68 8.36
N PHE A 61 -16.77 -2.90 7.04
CA PHE A 61 -17.91 -2.51 6.22
C PHE A 61 -18.97 -3.62 6.15
N LEU A 62 -18.54 -4.89 6.10
CA LEU A 62 -19.47 -6.02 6.05
C LEU A 62 -20.31 -6.14 7.32
N GLY A 63 -19.76 -5.87 8.51
CA GLY A 63 -20.50 -5.97 9.78
C GLY A 63 -21.78 -5.13 9.81
N PRO A 64 -21.73 -3.81 9.55
CA PRO A 64 -22.91 -2.98 9.43
C PRO A 64 -23.88 -3.44 8.34
N MET A 65 -23.39 -3.93 7.19
CA MET A 65 -24.27 -4.45 6.12
C MET A 65 -25.05 -5.67 6.59
N VAL A 66 -24.38 -6.64 7.22
CA VAL A 66 -25.01 -7.85 7.76
C VAL A 66 -26.07 -7.50 8.79
N PHE A 67 -25.75 -6.60 9.72
CA PHE A 67 -26.68 -6.16 10.77
C PHE A 67 -27.90 -5.42 10.21
N GLU A 68 -27.69 -4.37 9.40
CA GLU A 68 -28.77 -3.49 8.94
C GLU A 68 -29.65 -4.13 7.87
N LEU A 69 -29.07 -4.94 6.98
CA LEU A 69 -29.79 -5.62 5.89
C LEU A 69 -30.36 -6.97 6.31
N GLY A 70 -30.04 -7.45 7.51
CA GLY A 70 -30.55 -8.71 8.06
C GLY A 70 -30.07 -9.96 7.34
N TRP A 71 -28.84 -9.93 6.79
CA TRP A 71 -28.26 -11.08 6.09
C TRP A 71 -27.84 -12.19 7.05
N ASN A 72 -28.04 -13.44 6.62
CA ASN A 72 -27.62 -14.62 7.37
C ASN A 72 -26.20 -15.04 6.98
N TRP A 73 -25.48 -15.67 7.92
CA TRP A 73 -24.09 -16.09 7.72
C TRP A 73 -23.91 -17.23 6.70
N ASP A 74 -24.99 -17.91 6.31
CA ASP A 74 -25.02 -18.93 5.25
C ASP A 74 -25.42 -18.37 3.87
N GLU A 75 -25.79 -17.08 3.79
CA GLU A 75 -26.05 -16.38 2.53
C GLU A 75 -24.73 -15.91 1.87
N LEU A 76 -23.86 -16.88 1.57
CA LEU A 76 -22.48 -16.65 1.12
C LEU A 76 -22.36 -15.79 -0.14
N GLN A 77 -23.38 -15.74 -1.00
CA GLN A 77 -23.42 -14.83 -2.15
C GLN A 77 -23.51 -13.37 -1.72
N LEU A 78 -24.36 -13.07 -0.73
CA LEU A 78 -24.51 -11.72 -0.17
C LEU A 78 -23.24 -11.32 0.58
N LEU A 79 -22.67 -12.24 1.37
CA LEU A 79 -21.40 -11.99 2.07
C LEU A 79 -20.24 -11.72 1.09
N ALA A 80 -20.12 -12.48 0.01
CA ALA A 80 -19.09 -12.26 -1.00
C ALA A 80 -19.23 -10.89 -1.68
N GLN A 81 -20.45 -10.50 -2.01
CA GLN A 81 -20.76 -9.23 -2.66
C GLN A 81 -20.61 -8.04 -1.69
N GLY A 82 -20.96 -8.21 -0.41
CA GLY A 82 -20.69 -7.25 0.67
C GLY A 82 -19.19 -7.10 0.97
N SER A 83 -18.43 -8.19 0.97
CA SER A 83 -16.97 -8.15 1.10
C SER A 83 -16.31 -7.44 -0.07
N LEU A 84 -16.84 -7.58 -1.29
CA LEU A 84 -16.41 -6.75 -2.44
C LEU A 84 -16.66 -5.27 -2.16
N ALA A 85 -17.83 -4.90 -1.63
CA ALA A 85 -18.10 -3.51 -1.25
C ALA A 85 -17.07 -3.01 -0.22
N GLY A 86 -16.83 -3.78 0.85
CA GLY A 86 -15.83 -3.43 1.87
C GLY A 86 -14.42 -3.27 1.30
N HIS A 87 -13.99 -4.20 0.45
CA HIS A 87 -12.70 -4.14 -0.25
C HIS A 87 -12.55 -2.90 -1.15
N LEU A 88 -13.63 -2.46 -1.81
CA LEU A 88 -13.58 -1.26 -2.63
C LEU A 88 -13.53 0.03 -1.79
N LEU A 89 -14.11 0.02 -0.59
CA LEU A 89 -14.19 1.20 0.29
C LEU A 89 -12.96 1.43 1.16
N GLU A 90 -12.05 0.45 1.26
CA GLU A 90 -10.84 0.56 2.06
C GLU A 90 -9.77 1.49 1.45
N CYS A 91 -8.70 1.75 2.20
CA CYS A 91 -7.53 2.53 1.74
C CYS A 91 -7.81 4.00 1.35
N GLY A 92 -8.85 4.60 1.92
CA GLY A 92 -9.11 6.04 1.84
C GLY A 92 -9.71 6.47 0.51
N CYS A 93 -9.13 7.47 -0.15
CA CYS A 93 -9.68 8.03 -1.41
C CYS A 93 -9.22 7.26 -2.66
N GLN A 94 -8.65 6.06 -2.52
CA GLN A 94 -8.06 5.30 -3.62
C GLN A 94 -9.09 4.93 -4.71
N LEU A 95 -10.32 4.63 -4.31
CA LEU A 95 -11.44 4.36 -5.22
C LEU A 95 -11.90 5.60 -5.99
N THR A 96 -11.72 6.79 -5.41
CA THR A 96 -12.20 8.09 -5.90
C THR A 96 -11.10 8.96 -6.48
N GLY A 97 -9.96 8.37 -6.86
CA GLY A 97 -8.88 9.05 -7.60
C GLY A 97 -7.62 9.37 -6.80
N GLY A 98 -7.59 9.05 -5.51
CA GLY A 98 -6.36 9.06 -4.72
C GLY A 98 -5.34 8.06 -5.28
N TYR A 99 -4.08 8.47 -5.40
CA TYR A 99 -3.02 7.67 -6.05
C TYR A 99 -3.34 7.21 -7.49
N TYR A 100 -4.26 7.88 -8.20
CA TYR A 100 -4.62 7.55 -9.58
C TYR A 100 -3.93 8.46 -10.60
N MET A 101 -3.91 9.77 -10.35
CA MET A 101 -3.42 10.78 -11.29
C MET A 101 -1.95 10.53 -11.68
N HIS A 102 -1.67 10.54 -12.99
CA HIS A 102 -0.33 10.60 -13.53
C HIS A 102 -0.20 11.79 -14.51
N PRO A 103 0.46 12.90 -14.11
CA PRO A 103 0.67 14.04 -15.00
C PRO A 103 1.42 13.62 -16.28
N GLY A 104 0.88 14.02 -17.44
CA GLY A 104 1.44 13.61 -18.74
C GLY A 104 0.90 12.28 -19.28
N ASP A 105 0.10 11.55 -18.50
CA ASP A 105 -0.65 10.40 -18.96
C ASP A 105 -1.99 10.84 -19.56
N LYS A 106 -2.19 10.63 -20.86
CA LYS A 106 -3.46 10.99 -21.51
C LYS A 106 -4.68 10.23 -20.96
N TYR A 107 -4.46 9.09 -20.30
CA TYR A 107 -5.52 8.24 -19.75
C TYR A 107 -5.77 8.49 -18.26
N ARG A 108 -4.76 8.96 -17.52
CA ARG A 108 -4.83 9.20 -16.05
C ARG A 108 -4.57 10.65 -15.67
N SER A 109 -4.84 11.57 -16.60
CA SER A 109 -4.70 13.00 -16.34
C SER A 109 -5.87 13.49 -15.50
N MET A 110 -5.54 14.25 -14.46
CA MET A 110 -6.51 14.93 -13.60
C MET A 110 -5.99 16.34 -13.31
N SER A 111 -6.87 17.33 -13.19
CA SER A 111 -6.45 18.67 -12.78
C SER A 111 -5.98 18.66 -11.32
N PHE A 112 -5.03 19.51 -10.97
CA PHE A 112 -4.62 19.64 -9.56
C PHE A 112 -5.76 20.10 -8.65
N GLN A 113 -6.72 20.87 -9.17
CA GLN A 113 -7.90 21.30 -8.41
C GLN A 113 -8.77 20.12 -7.98
N ASN A 114 -8.93 19.10 -8.83
CA ASN A 114 -9.67 17.89 -8.49
C ASN A 114 -9.00 17.06 -7.39
N LEU A 115 -7.71 17.26 -7.12
CA LEU A 115 -7.01 16.57 -6.02
C LEU A 115 -7.15 17.27 -4.67
N LEU A 116 -7.56 18.54 -4.64
CA LEU A 116 -7.68 19.30 -3.39
C LEU A 116 -8.86 18.82 -2.54
N ASP A 117 -9.90 18.28 -3.17
CA ASP A 117 -11.15 17.87 -2.53
C ASP A 117 -11.54 16.45 -2.95
N LEU A 118 -10.66 15.47 -2.66
CA LEU A 118 -10.97 14.06 -2.88
C LEU A 118 -11.98 13.58 -1.82
N SER A 119 -13.14 13.10 -2.27
CA SER A 119 -14.15 12.49 -1.40
C SER A 119 -13.72 11.09 -0.97
N LEU A 120 -13.87 10.76 0.31
CA LEU A 120 -13.93 9.36 0.72
C LEU A 120 -15.09 8.66 -0.02
N PRO A 121 -14.92 7.41 -0.46
CA PRO A 121 -16.00 6.67 -1.10
C PRO A 121 -17.05 6.24 -0.08
N PHE A 122 -18.26 5.99 -0.56
CA PHE A 122 -19.31 5.26 0.16
C PHE A 122 -19.98 4.27 -0.78
N ALA A 123 -20.79 3.35 -0.24
CA ALA A 123 -21.57 2.42 -1.06
C ALA A 123 -23.05 2.45 -0.67
N GLU A 124 -23.90 2.41 -1.67
CA GLU A 124 -25.31 2.08 -1.54
C GLU A 124 -25.45 0.56 -1.75
N VAL A 125 -25.91 -0.13 -0.70
CA VAL A 125 -26.08 -1.59 -0.72
C VAL A 125 -27.53 -1.93 -0.46
N THR A 126 -28.13 -2.71 -1.35
CA THR A 126 -29.53 -3.13 -1.23
C THR A 126 -29.65 -4.47 -0.49
N PHE A 127 -30.85 -4.78 0.01
CA PHE A 127 -31.12 -6.05 0.70
C PHE A 127 -30.81 -7.28 -0.16
N ASP A 128 -30.97 -7.20 -1.49
CA ASP A 128 -30.65 -8.25 -2.46
C ASP A 128 -29.16 -8.29 -2.86
N GLY A 129 -28.31 -7.52 -2.18
CA GLY A 129 -26.86 -7.53 -2.35
C GLY A 129 -26.33 -6.71 -3.53
N LYS A 130 -27.13 -5.84 -4.16
CA LYS A 130 -26.59 -4.95 -5.20
C LYS A 130 -25.73 -3.89 -4.55
N VAL A 131 -24.53 -3.69 -5.09
CA VAL A 131 -23.54 -2.75 -4.58
C VAL A 131 -23.32 -1.66 -5.61
N CYS A 132 -23.57 -0.41 -5.23
CA CYS A 132 -23.18 0.75 -6.00
C CYS A 132 -22.20 1.59 -5.19
N VAL A 133 -20.96 1.69 -5.64
CA VAL A 133 -19.97 2.58 -5.01
C VAL A 133 -20.17 3.99 -5.54
N ALA A 134 -19.93 4.98 -4.69
CA ALA A 134 -20.19 6.37 -4.96
C ALA A 134 -19.16 7.28 -4.32
N LYS A 135 -19.07 8.50 -4.86
CA LYS A 135 -18.37 9.63 -4.25
C LYS A 135 -19.35 10.77 -4.04
N ALA A 136 -19.04 11.70 -3.13
CA ALA A 136 -19.87 12.88 -2.96
C ALA A 136 -19.95 13.70 -4.27
N GLU A 137 -21.13 14.20 -4.57
CA GLU A 137 -21.35 15.05 -5.74
C GLU A 137 -20.63 16.39 -5.55
N SER A 138 -20.21 17.00 -6.65
CA SER A 138 -19.48 18.29 -6.66
C SER A 138 -18.12 18.31 -5.96
N THR A 139 -17.64 17.20 -5.40
CA THR A 139 -16.24 17.08 -4.94
C THR A 139 -15.31 16.75 -6.11
N GLY A 140 -14.02 16.93 -5.89
CA GLY A 140 -12.97 16.45 -6.77
C GLY A 140 -12.90 14.93 -6.89
N GLY A 141 -11.80 14.46 -7.47
CA GLY A 141 -11.54 13.05 -7.75
C GLY A 141 -12.24 12.52 -9.00
N VAL A 142 -12.03 11.23 -9.25
CA VAL A 142 -12.60 10.48 -10.37
C VAL A 142 -13.08 9.13 -9.83
N LEU A 143 -14.28 8.73 -10.24
CA LEU A 143 -14.83 7.40 -9.94
C LEU A 143 -15.32 6.79 -11.25
N ASP A 144 -14.57 5.85 -11.79
CA ASP A 144 -14.83 5.21 -13.07
C ASP A 144 -14.34 3.74 -13.07
N PHE A 145 -14.42 3.07 -14.22
CA PHE A 145 -13.90 1.72 -14.37
C PHE A 145 -12.44 1.59 -13.94
N SER A 146 -11.58 2.54 -14.31
CA SER A 146 -10.13 2.46 -14.06
C SER A 146 -9.79 2.57 -12.58
N THR A 147 -10.43 3.48 -11.83
CA THR A 147 -10.21 3.59 -10.38
C THR A 147 -10.76 2.38 -9.65
N CYS A 148 -11.95 1.89 -10.05
CA CYS A 148 -12.53 0.66 -9.52
C CYS A 148 -11.66 -0.58 -9.80
N ALA A 149 -11.14 -0.74 -11.01
CA ALA A 149 -10.30 -1.86 -11.41
C ALA A 149 -8.94 -1.86 -10.69
N GLN A 150 -8.32 -0.69 -10.48
CA GLN A 150 -7.11 -0.58 -9.69
C GLN A 150 -7.35 -0.94 -8.22
N GLN A 151 -8.46 -0.50 -7.64
CA GLN A 151 -8.81 -0.83 -6.26
C GLN A 151 -9.16 -2.30 -6.09
N LEU A 152 -9.89 -2.90 -7.05
CA LEU A 152 -10.25 -4.32 -7.02
C LEU A 152 -9.04 -5.24 -6.86
N LEU A 153 -7.92 -4.90 -7.51
CA LEU A 153 -6.70 -5.72 -7.50
C LEU A 153 -5.66 -5.25 -6.49
N TYR A 154 -5.92 -4.18 -5.75
CA TYR A 154 -5.00 -3.71 -4.72
C TYR A 154 -4.87 -4.74 -3.59
N GLU A 155 -3.64 -5.18 -3.30
CA GLU A 155 -3.31 -6.14 -2.24
C GLU A 155 -4.01 -7.51 -2.35
N VAL A 156 -4.48 -7.85 -3.56
CA VAL A 156 -5.07 -9.15 -3.86
C VAL A 156 -3.99 -10.13 -4.34
N GLY A 157 -3.90 -11.27 -3.66
CA GLY A 157 -3.07 -12.40 -4.06
C GLY A 157 -3.70 -13.18 -5.22
N ASP A 158 -4.35 -14.31 -4.94
CA ASP A 158 -5.12 -15.05 -5.94
C ASP A 158 -6.53 -14.44 -6.07
N PRO A 159 -6.91 -13.84 -7.22
CA PRO A 159 -8.23 -13.25 -7.41
C PRO A 159 -9.36 -14.30 -7.42
N SER A 160 -9.07 -15.59 -7.58
CA SER A 160 -10.07 -16.66 -7.47
C SER A 160 -10.36 -17.06 -6.02
N ALA A 161 -9.50 -16.64 -5.10
CA ALA A 161 -9.55 -16.99 -3.69
C ALA A 161 -9.04 -15.82 -2.83
N TYR A 162 -9.69 -14.66 -2.92
CA TYR A 162 -9.42 -13.52 -2.03
C TYR A 162 -9.91 -13.87 -0.62
N ILE A 163 -8.97 -14.20 0.27
CA ILE A 163 -9.27 -14.70 1.61
C ILE A 163 -9.60 -13.55 2.56
N THR A 164 -10.86 -13.48 3.01
CA THR A 164 -11.27 -12.69 4.17
C THR A 164 -11.72 -13.62 5.30
N PRO A 165 -11.70 -13.19 6.58
CA PRO A 165 -12.17 -14.02 7.69
C PRO A 165 -13.62 -14.51 7.56
N ASP A 166 -14.47 -13.74 6.89
CA ASP A 166 -15.90 -14.01 6.78
C ASP A 166 -16.21 -14.96 5.60
N VAL A 167 -15.60 -14.70 4.44
CA VAL A 167 -15.82 -15.45 3.19
C VAL A 167 -14.58 -15.37 2.30
N ILE A 168 -14.25 -16.46 1.60
CA ILE A 168 -13.25 -16.43 0.53
C ILE A 168 -13.96 -16.03 -0.76
N VAL A 169 -13.51 -14.95 -1.40
CA VAL A 169 -14.20 -14.32 -2.53
C VAL A 169 -13.47 -14.60 -3.84
N ASP A 170 -14.19 -15.08 -4.85
CA ASP A 170 -13.75 -15.07 -6.25
C ASP A 170 -14.16 -13.74 -6.89
N VAL A 171 -13.17 -12.92 -7.23
CA VAL A 171 -13.36 -11.61 -7.87
C VAL A 171 -13.01 -11.62 -9.36
N ARG A 172 -12.66 -12.76 -9.96
CA ARG A 172 -12.24 -12.84 -11.38
C ARG A 172 -13.29 -12.37 -12.37
N HIS A 173 -14.56 -12.43 -11.96
CA HIS A 173 -15.70 -12.07 -12.79
C HIS A 173 -16.39 -10.77 -12.35
N VAL A 174 -15.74 -9.99 -11.48
CA VAL A 174 -16.25 -8.68 -11.07
C VAL A 174 -16.21 -7.72 -12.26
N THR A 175 -17.31 -6.99 -12.44
CA THR A 175 -17.52 -6.00 -13.50
C THR A 175 -17.92 -4.68 -12.86
N PHE A 176 -17.57 -3.59 -13.54
CA PHE A 176 -17.91 -2.23 -13.14
C PHE A 176 -18.70 -1.57 -14.26
N GLN A 177 -19.86 -1.01 -13.92
CA GLN A 177 -20.72 -0.28 -14.85
C GLN A 177 -20.93 1.14 -14.30
N PRO A 178 -20.33 2.17 -14.91
CA PRO A 178 -20.62 3.55 -14.55
C PRO A 178 -22.11 3.87 -14.74
N LEU A 179 -22.72 4.45 -13.72
CA LEU A 179 -24.11 4.94 -13.77
C LEU A 179 -24.14 6.46 -13.91
N SER A 180 -23.14 7.15 -13.35
CA SER A 180 -22.90 8.58 -13.45
C SER A 180 -21.43 8.90 -13.14
N ASN A 181 -21.04 10.17 -13.22
CA ASN A 181 -19.70 10.64 -12.83
C ASN A 181 -19.37 10.45 -11.34
N SER A 182 -20.33 9.98 -10.53
CA SER A 182 -20.17 9.79 -9.10
C SER A 182 -20.75 8.47 -8.58
N LYS A 183 -21.17 7.56 -9.48
CA LYS A 183 -21.73 6.26 -9.12
C LYS A 183 -21.32 5.17 -10.10
N VAL A 184 -20.85 4.04 -9.57
CA VAL A 184 -20.49 2.85 -10.34
C VAL A 184 -21.18 1.64 -9.72
N LEU A 185 -21.89 0.86 -10.54
CA LEU A 185 -22.45 -0.42 -10.14
C LEU A 185 -21.35 -1.49 -10.17
N CYS A 186 -21.25 -2.27 -9.10
CA CYS A 186 -20.25 -3.31 -8.93
C CYS A 186 -20.96 -4.66 -8.82
N CYS A 187 -20.63 -5.63 -9.68
CA CYS A 187 -21.29 -6.94 -9.72
C CYS A 187 -20.30 -8.05 -10.01
N GLY A 188 -20.58 -9.27 -9.52
CA GLY A 188 -19.90 -10.49 -9.98
C GLY A 188 -18.94 -11.12 -8.98
N ALA A 189 -18.85 -10.58 -7.76
CA ALA A 189 -18.15 -11.28 -6.67
C ALA A 189 -18.98 -12.49 -6.23
N LYS A 190 -18.30 -13.61 -6.00
CA LYS A 190 -18.94 -14.87 -5.61
C LYS A 190 -18.11 -15.53 -4.51
N PRO A 191 -18.71 -16.38 -3.65
CA PRO A 191 -17.93 -17.22 -2.78
C PRO A 191 -17.07 -18.18 -3.62
N SER A 192 -15.83 -18.37 -3.21
CA SER A 192 -14.96 -19.40 -3.78
C SER A 192 -15.49 -20.80 -3.43
N PRO A 193 -15.04 -21.88 -4.12
CA PRO A 193 -15.41 -23.25 -3.77
C PRO A 193 -15.12 -23.61 -2.31
N GLU A 194 -13.99 -23.16 -1.77
CA GLU A 194 -13.71 -23.18 -0.33
C GLU A 194 -14.25 -21.87 0.25
N SER A 195 -15.56 -21.80 0.47
CA SER A 195 -16.24 -20.51 0.67
C SER A 195 -15.87 -19.81 1.99
N VAL A 196 -15.38 -20.54 2.99
CA VAL A 196 -15.12 -20.02 4.33
C VAL A 196 -13.76 -20.53 4.80
N PRO A 197 -12.83 -19.65 5.24
CA PRO A 197 -11.51 -20.08 5.64
C PRO A 197 -11.55 -20.84 6.96
N GLN A 198 -10.85 -21.98 7.02
CA GLN A 198 -10.71 -22.77 8.27
C GLN A 198 -9.74 -22.12 9.26
N LYS A 199 -8.77 -21.36 8.75
CA LYS A 199 -7.77 -20.65 9.55
C LYS A 199 -7.83 -19.14 9.33
N LEU A 200 -7.54 -18.40 10.38
CA LEU A 200 -7.44 -16.93 10.37
C LEU A 200 -5.98 -16.49 10.34
N LEU A 201 -5.75 -15.32 9.75
CA LEU A 201 -4.45 -14.66 9.79
C LEU A 201 -4.12 -14.24 11.22
N LEU A 202 -2.95 -14.66 11.70
CA LEU A 202 -2.38 -14.27 12.97
C LEU A 202 -1.04 -13.57 12.74
N LEU A 203 -0.83 -12.46 13.44
CA LEU A 203 0.44 -11.74 13.48
C LEU A 203 1.03 -11.80 14.88
N GLY A 204 2.28 -12.23 14.97
CA GLY A 204 3.08 -12.23 16.18
C GLY A 204 4.22 -11.22 16.09
N SER A 205 4.47 -10.44 17.14
CA SER A 205 5.61 -9.52 17.16
C SER A 205 6.93 -10.25 17.45
N LYS A 206 7.97 -9.95 16.69
CA LYS A 206 9.32 -10.48 16.87
C LYS A 206 10.36 -9.39 16.65
N ASP A 207 11.45 -9.42 17.42
CA ASP A 207 12.55 -8.49 17.19
C ASP A 207 13.18 -8.71 15.80
N CYS A 208 13.31 -7.64 14.99
CA CYS A 208 13.97 -7.67 13.67
C CYS A 208 15.35 -6.99 13.69
N GLY A 209 15.94 -6.81 14.87
CA GLY A 209 17.21 -6.13 15.05
C GLY A 209 17.08 -4.61 14.99
N TRP A 210 18.09 -3.96 14.40
CA TRP A 210 18.33 -2.53 14.45
C TRP A 210 18.58 -1.96 13.07
N LYS A 211 17.74 -1.01 12.67
CA LYS A 211 17.95 -0.25 11.44
C LYS A 211 18.87 0.93 11.74
N GLY A 212 19.92 1.08 10.94
CA GLY A 212 20.77 2.26 10.91
C GLY A 212 20.72 2.90 9.53
N TRP A 213 20.76 4.23 9.46
CA TRP A 213 20.85 4.93 8.18
C TRP A 213 21.79 6.14 8.25
N GLY A 214 22.30 6.51 7.08
CA GLY A 214 23.04 7.73 6.87
C GLY A 214 22.80 8.33 5.50
N GLU A 215 22.84 9.65 5.44
CA GLU A 215 22.70 10.43 4.21
C GLU A 215 23.74 11.54 4.14
N ILE A 216 24.30 11.83 2.96
CA ILE A 216 25.20 12.96 2.71
C ILE A 216 25.02 13.48 1.28
N SER A 217 25.07 14.80 1.10
CA SER A 217 24.92 15.43 -0.21
C SER A 217 26.28 15.77 -0.85
N TYR A 218 26.34 15.68 -2.18
CA TYR A 218 27.44 16.15 -3.02
C TYR A 218 26.89 16.96 -4.18
N GLY A 219 27.40 18.18 -4.39
CA GLY A 219 26.96 19.05 -5.49
C GLY A 219 28.09 19.47 -6.42
N GLY A 220 27.76 19.68 -7.69
CA GLY A 220 28.68 20.10 -8.75
C GLY A 220 29.36 18.94 -9.48
N TYR A 221 30.45 19.25 -10.18
CA TYR A 221 31.21 18.32 -11.01
C TYR A 221 31.52 16.99 -10.29
N GLU A 222 31.28 15.87 -10.98
CA GLU A 222 31.53 14.50 -10.50
C GLU A 222 30.91 14.17 -9.12
N SER A 223 29.76 14.77 -8.80
CA SER A 223 29.03 14.53 -7.54
C SER A 223 28.70 13.04 -7.32
N VAL A 224 28.30 12.31 -8.37
CA VAL A 224 28.06 10.86 -8.31
C VAL A 224 29.33 10.07 -8.02
N GLN A 225 30.48 10.45 -8.58
CA GLN A 225 31.74 9.75 -8.28
C GLN A 225 32.21 10.01 -6.85
N ARG A 226 31.98 11.22 -6.33
CA ARG A 226 32.21 11.51 -4.92
C ARG A 226 31.27 10.73 -4.01
N ALA A 227 29.99 10.60 -4.36
CA ALA A 227 29.07 9.74 -3.63
C ALA A 227 29.53 8.27 -3.66
N LYS A 228 29.99 7.76 -4.81
CA LYS A 228 30.57 6.41 -4.94
C LYS A 228 31.79 6.21 -4.06
N ALA A 229 32.69 7.19 -4.00
CA ALA A 229 33.86 7.14 -3.13
C ALA A 229 33.47 7.15 -1.64
N ALA A 230 32.46 7.93 -1.25
CA ALA A 230 31.93 7.92 0.12
C ALA A 230 31.29 6.58 0.49
N GLU A 231 30.50 5.98 -0.41
CA GLU A 231 29.96 4.64 -0.19
C GLU A 231 31.08 3.63 0.04
N PHE A 232 32.12 3.65 -0.81
CA PHE A 232 33.27 2.77 -0.67
C PHE A 232 33.94 2.91 0.72
N LEU A 233 34.16 4.13 1.19
CA LEU A 233 34.77 4.38 2.50
C LEU A 233 33.93 3.81 3.65
N VAL A 234 32.63 4.11 3.69
CA VAL A 234 31.76 3.60 4.76
C VAL A 234 31.71 2.07 4.76
N ARG A 235 31.61 1.46 3.57
CA ARG A 235 31.64 -0.01 3.45
C ARG A 235 32.98 -0.61 3.91
N ALA A 236 34.10 0.05 3.60
CA ALA A 236 35.42 -0.41 4.00
C ALA A 236 35.63 -0.30 5.53
N TRP A 237 35.30 0.84 6.13
CA TRP A 237 35.40 1.04 7.58
C TRP A 237 34.52 0.06 8.36
N MET A 238 33.30 -0.19 7.87
CA MET A 238 32.41 -1.17 8.48
C MET A 238 32.94 -2.62 8.36
N ASP A 239 33.50 -3.00 7.22
CA ASP A 239 34.04 -4.36 7.01
C ASP A 239 35.32 -4.61 7.80
N GLU A 240 36.15 -3.58 8.00
CA GLU A 240 37.35 -3.65 8.83
C GLU A 240 37.01 -3.99 10.29
N LEU A 241 35.98 -3.36 10.84
CA LEU A 241 35.51 -3.62 12.20
C LEU A 241 34.70 -4.92 12.29
N TYR A 242 33.89 -5.21 11.26
CA TYR A 242 32.95 -6.32 11.23
C TYR A 242 32.95 -7.01 9.86
N PRO A 243 33.82 -8.00 9.64
CA PRO A 243 33.92 -8.69 8.36
C PRO A 243 32.59 -9.30 7.91
N GLY A 244 32.16 -8.98 6.68
CA GLY A 244 30.92 -9.50 6.09
C GLY A 244 29.66 -8.68 6.39
N ILE A 245 29.75 -7.64 7.22
CA ILE A 245 28.61 -6.77 7.59
C ILE A 245 28.00 -6.06 6.38
N ASN A 246 28.77 -5.89 5.29
CA ASN A 246 28.31 -5.25 4.07
C ASN A 246 27.10 -5.94 3.41
N ASN A 247 26.88 -7.23 3.65
CA ASN A 247 25.67 -7.94 3.18
C ASN A 247 24.37 -7.38 3.80
N HIS A 248 24.48 -6.64 4.90
CA HIS A 248 23.37 -6.03 5.62
C HIS A 248 23.09 -4.58 5.20
N ILE A 249 23.94 -3.99 4.37
CA ILE A 249 23.92 -2.56 4.02
C ILE A 249 23.60 -2.38 2.54
N ILE A 250 22.63 -1.52 2.25
CA ILE A 250 22.29 -1.09 0.89
C ILE A 250 22.54 0.40 0.67
N SER A 251 22.76 0.82 -0.58
CA SER A 251 22.98 2.23 -0.94
C SER A 251 22.12 2.72 -2.11
N TYR A 252 21.80 4.02 -2.06
CA TYR A 252 21.01 4.75 -3.04
C TYR A 252 21.68 6.07 -3.38
N ILE A 253 21.58 6.45 -4.65
CA ILE A 253 21.83 7.81 -5.11
C ILE A 253 20.47 8.46 -5.36
N ILE A 254 20.15 9.49 -4.57
CA ILE A 254 18.88 10.22 -4.61
C ILE A 254 19.13 11.62 -5.16
N GLY A 255 18.32 12.07 -6.12
CA GLY A 255 18.28 13.50 -6.45
C GLY A 255 17.92 13.84 -7.88
N LEU A 256 17.06 14.85 -8.00
CA LEU A 256 16.91 15.66 -9.20
C LEU A 256 17.42 17.09 -8.95
N ASP A 257 17.15 17.63 -7.75
CA ASP A 257 17.50 18.96 -7.27
C ASP A 257 17.89 18.94 -5.77
N SER A 258 18.67 17.91 -5.37
CA SER A 258 19.03 17.58 -3.98
C SER A 258 19.80 18.66 -3.22
N VAL A 259 20.48 19.57 -3.90
CA VAL A 259 21.20 20.71 -3.28
C VAL A 259 20.69 22.06 -3.77
N LYS A 260 20.29 22.16 -5.04
CA LYS A 260 19.79 23.42 -5.63
C LYS A 260 18.34 23.26 -6.11
N ALA A 261 17.39 23.88 -5.41
CA ALA A 261 16.02 24.01 -5.89
C ALA A 261 16.01 24.67 -7.28
N THR A 262 15.60 23.91 -8.30
CA THR A 262 15.65 24.37 -9.71
C THR A 262 14.26 24.79 -10.16
N CYS A 263 14.16 25.89 -10.91
CA CYS A 263 12.91 26.27 -11.57
C CYS A 263 12.67 25.32 -12.75
N ILE A 264 11.69 24.41 -12.62
CA ILE A 264 11.34 23.40 -13.62
C ILE A 264 10.43 24.01 -14.70
N GLY A 265 10.87 25.09 -15.36
CA GLY A 265 10.18 25.67 -16.52
C GLY A 265 10.80 25.18 -17.82
N GLU A 266 10.06 24.42 -18.64
CA GLU A 266 10.32 23.99 -20.04
C GLU A 266 11.78 23.61 -20.45
N ILE A 267 12.61 23.14 -19.51
CA ILE A 267 14.01 22.80 -19.81
C ILE A 267 14.22 21.28 -19.77
N MET A 268 14.91 20.76 -20.79
CA MET A 268 15.48 19.41 -20.81
C MET A 268 16.20 19.15 -19.48
N LEU A 269 15.69 18.20 -18.70
CA LEU A 269 16.30 17.68 -17.49
C LEU A 269 17.72 17.19 -17.81
N LYS A 270 18.73 18.05 -17.67
CA LYS A 270 20.11 17.59 -17.58
C LYS A 270 20.21 16.76 -16.29
N PRO A 271 20.87 15.60 -16.29
CA PRO A 271 21.07 14.82 -15.07
C PRO A 271 21.67 15.73 -14.00
N SER A 272 21.13 15.61 -12.78
CA SER A 272 21.43 16.51 -11.67
C SER A 272 22.93 16.76 -11.51
N GLU A 273 23.31 18.03 -11.31
CA GLU A 273 24.66 18.39 -10.87
C GLU A 273 24.90 17.95 -9.41
N ASP A 274 23.86 17.57 -8.67
CA ASP A 274 23.94 17.24 -7.26
C ASP A 274 23.17 15.96 -6.89
N VAL A 275 23.63 15.26 -5.87
CA VAL A 275 23.04 14.02 -5.40
C VAL A 275 23.14 13.89 -3.89
N ARG A 276 22.31 13.02 -3.34
CA ARG A 276 22.37 12.58 -1.95
C ARG A 276 22.64 11.08 -1.92
N LEU A 277 23.79 10.70 -1.38
CA LEU A 277 24.06 9.31 -1.03
C LEU A 277 23.21 8.98 0.19
N ARG A 278 22.39 7.94 0.11
CA ARG A 278 21.67 7.33 1.23
C ARG A 278 22.19 5.92 1.39
N MET A 279 22.50 5.50 2.62
CA MET A 279 22.79 4.11 2.94
C MET A 279 21.92 3.66 4.10
N ASP A 280 21.33 2.47 3.98
CA ASP A 280 20.49 1.83 4.99
C ASP A 280 21.06 0.46 5.34
N GLY A 281 21.12 0.15 6.63
CA GLY A 281 21.52 -1.17 7.13
C GLY A 281 20.49 -1.73 8.09
N LEU A 282 20.29 -3.05 8.04
CA LEU A 282 19.54 -3.79 9.04
C LEU A 282 20.45 -4.79 9.73
N PHE A 283 20.74 -4.55 10.99
CA PHE A 283 21.74 -5.28 11.76
C PHE A 283 21.09 -6.04 12.91
N GLU A 284 21.63 -7.20 13.28
CA GLU A 284 21.11 -7.98 14.41
C GLU A 284 21.32 -7.25 15.75
N LYS A 285 22.43 -6.53 15.89
CA LYS A 285 22.85 -5.88 17.12
C LYS A 285 22.81 -4.36 17.02
N GLU A 286 22.42 -3.72 18.12
CA GLU A 286 22.41 -2.26 18.26
C GLU A 286 23.79 -1.66 18.01
N GLU A 287 24.84 -2.32 18.52
CA GLU A 287 26.23 -1.85 18.40
C GLU A 287 26.65 -1.65 16.93
N HIS A 288 26.23 -2.53 16.02
CA HIS A 288 26.55 -2.41 14.59
C HIS A 288 25.79 -1.25 13.94
N ALA A 289 24.51 -1.04 14.31
CA ALA A 289 23.72 0.07 13.79
C ALA A 289 24.28 1.42 14.26
N VAL A 290 24.64 1.52 15.54
CA VAL A 290 25.29 2.71 16.11
C VAL A 290 26.65 2.94 15.46
N GLN A 291 27.48 1.91 15.30
CA GLN A 291 28.77 2.07 14.63
C GLN A 291 28.62 2.51 13.18
N PHE A 292 27.65 1.94 12.44
CA PHE A 292 27.34 2.37 11.08
C PHE A 292 27.02 3.87 10.99
N THR A 293 26.22 4.41 11.92
CA THR A 293 25.95 5.86 11.95
C THR A 293 27.19 6.70 12.26
N LYS A 294 28.14 6.19 13.07
CA LYS A 294 29.40 6.86 13.36
C LYS A 294 30.32 6.88 12.14
N GLU A 295 30.50 5.75 11.47
CA GLU A 295 31.29 5.66 10.23
C GLU A 295 30.74 6.55 9.15
N PHE A 296 29.41 6.60 9.02
CA PHE A 296 28.77 7.52 8.09
C PHE A 296 29.03 8.99 8.47
N THR A 297 28.94 9.34 9.75
CA THR A 297 29.19 10.73 10.23
C THR A 297 30.66 11.14 10.01
N ALA A 298 31.60 10.21 10.06
CA ALA A 298 33.02 10.47 9.82
C ALA A 298 33.30 11.01 8.40
N LEU A 299 32.38 10.83 7.45
CA LEU A 299 32.49 11.40 6.11
C LEU A 299 32.60 12.94 6.09
N TYR A 300 32.13 13.65 7.13
CA TYR A 300 32.24 15.12 7.18
C TYR A 300 33.67 15.64 7.01
N THR A 301 34.64 14.93 7.58
CA THR A 301 36.05 15.36 7.57
C THR A 301 36.97 14.35 6.92
N ASN A 302 36.52 13.11 6.74
CA ASN A 302 37.33 12.01 6.20
C ASN A 302 36.81 11.50 4.84
N GLY A 303 35.68 12.04 4.36
CA GLY A 303 35.08 11.69 3.08
C GLY A 303 35.60 12.53 1.90
N PRO A 304 35.10 12.26 0.69
CA PRO A 304 35.39 13.04 -0.52
C PRO A 304 35.05 14.53 -0.36
N ALA A 305 35.75 15.37 -1.14
CA ALA A 305 35.62 16.82 -1.03
C ALA A 305 34.19 17.33 -1.26
N GLY A 306 33.77 18.30 -0.45
CA GLY A 306 32.48 19.00 -0.60
C GLY A 306 31.26 18.16 -0.24
N GLY A 307 31.43 17.14 0.62
CA GLY A 307 30.31 16.45 1.27
C GLY A 307 29.68 17.32 2.36
N GLY A 308 28.35 17.34 2.45
CA GLY A 308 27.65 18.15 3.45
C GLY A 308 26.22 17.69 3.73
N GLY A 309 25.61 18.25 4.79
CA GLY A 309 24.23 17.98 5.16
C GLY A 309 23.99 16.54 5.61
N ILE A 310 24.89 16.00 6.46
CA ILE A 310 24.74 14.65 6.99
C ILE A 310 23.46 14.54 7.82
N SER A 311 22.70 13.48 7.57
CA SER A 311 21.57 13.06 8.41
C SER A 311 21.73 11.58 8.71
N THR A 312 21.70 11.20 9.98
CA THR A 312 21.83 9.81 10.43
C THR A 312 20.77 9.48 11.45
N GLY A 313 20.53 8.19 11.65
CA GLY A 313 19.74 7.72 12.76
C GLY A 313 19.77 6.21 12.89
N CYS A 314 19.33 5.73 14.04
CA CYS A 314 19.16 4.32 14.31
C CYS A 314 17.87 4.08 15.10
N LYS A 315 17.25 2.93 14.90
CA LYS A 315 16.07 2.51 15.66
C LYS A 315 15.97 0.99 15.71
N LYS A 316 15.38 0.47 16.78
CA LYS A 316 14.97 -0.93 16.85
C LYS A 316 13.80 -1.17 15.89
N GLU A 317 13.85 -2.25 15.12
CA GLU A 317 12.74 -2.67 14.25
C GLU A 317 12.07 -3.91 14.83
N ILE A 318 10.74 -3.94 14.73
CA ILE A 318 9.90 -5.08 15.11
C ILE A 318 9.29 -5.65 13.84
N PHE A 319 9.47 -6.96 13.63
CA PHE A 319 8.84 -7.75 12.59
C PHE A 319 7.49 -8.29 13.07
N LEU A 320 6.51 -8.28 12.18
CA LEU A 320 5.25 -8.99 12.41
C LEU A 320 5.33 -10.32 11.66
N GLU A 321 5.62 -11.39 12.40
CA GLU A 321 5.65 -12.74 11.88
C GLU A 321 4.23 -13.20 11.57
N LYS A 322 4.02 -13.52 10.30
CA LYS A 322 2.73 -14.02 9.80
C LYS A 322 2.62 -15.51 10.06
N GLY A 323 1.48 -15.94 10.58
CA GLY A 323 1.05 -17.33 10.50
C GLY A 323 -0.46 -17.46 10.51
N LEU A 324 -0.93 -18.69 10.71
CA LEU A 324 -2.36 -19.00 10.69
C LEU A 324 -2.76 -19.72 11.99
N VAL A 325 -4.03 -19.57 12.35
CA VAL A 325 -4.63 -20.24 13.51
C VAL A 325 -6.02 -20.76 13.15
N GLY A 326 -6.35 -21.99 13.56
CA GLY A 326 -7.71 -22.53 13.38
C GLY A 326 -8.74 -21.63 14.08
N ARG A 327 -9.82 -21.28 13.39
CA ARG A 327 -10.76 -20.27 13.90
C ARG A 327 -11.48 -20.70 15.18
N GLU A 328 -11.68 -22.00 15.37
CA GLU A 328 -12.23 -22.63 16.57
C GLU A 328 -11.36 -22.41 17.82
N TYR A 329 -10.10 -22.02 17.64
CA TYR A 329 -9.16 -21.75 18.72
C TYR A 329 -9.08 -20.26 19.09
N VAL A 330 -9.84 -19.40 18.42
CA VAL A 330 -9.86 -17.95 18.65
C VAL A 330 -11.14 -17.59 19.39
N ARG A 331 -10.99 -16.97 20.57
CA ARG A 331 -12.12 -16.42 21.34
C ARG A 331 -12.09 -14.91 21.28
N TRP A 332 -13.27 -14.32 21.13
CA TRP A 332 -13.49 -12.89 21.19
C TRP A 332 -14.63 -12.58 22.16
N GLN A 333 -14.67 -11.35 22.62
CA GLN A 333 -15.66 -10.84 23.55
C GLN A 333 -16.16 -9.49 23.10
N ILE A 334 -17.36 -9.15 23.55
CA ILE A 334 -17.93 -7.82 23.40
C ILE A 334 -18.22 -7.22 24.77
N SER A 335 -18.11 -5.90 24.87
CA SER A 335 -18.49 -5.14 26.07
C SER A 335 -18.94 -3.74 25.68
N MET A 336 -19.60 -3.03 26.60
CA MET A 336 -20.02 -1.65 26.40
C MET A 336 -19.36 -0.78 27.46
N ALA A 337 -18.68 0.28 27.03
CA ALA A 337 -18.22 1.34 27.89
C ALA A 337 -19.20 2.52 27.78
N ARG A 338 -19.70 3.00 28.92
CA ARG A 338 -20.41 4.29 29.00
C ARG A 338 -19.48 5.29 29.63
N ASN A 339 -19.25 6.41 28.95
CA ASN A 339 -18.67 7.58 29.61
C ASN A 339 -19.67 8.05 30.67
N ASN A 340 -19.39 7.79 31.94
CA ASN A 340 -19.92 8.65 33.00
C ASN A 340 -19.23 9.99 32.80
N ILE A 341 -19.89 10.92 32.10
CA ILE A 341 -19.48 12.33 32.11
C ILE A 341 -19.44 12.71 33.59
N ILE A 342 -18.23 12.84 34.15
CA ILE A 342 -18.02 13.33 35.50
C ILE A 342 -18.69 14.70 35.53
N SER A 343 -19.81 14.80 36.24
CA SER A 343 -20.40 16.09 36.56
C SER A 343 -19.35 16.92 37.31
N PRO A 344 -19.27 18.25 37.11
CA PRO A 344 -18.20 19.07 37.70
C PRO A 344 -18.22 19.19 39.24
N THR A 345 -18.94 18.31 39.94
CA THR A 345 -19.17 18.40 41.39
C THR A 345 -18.27 17.51 42.24
N ASP A 346 -17.56 16.52 41.68
CA ASP A 346 -16.64 15.69 42.47
C ASP A 346 -15.18 16.17 42.39
N LYS A 347 -14.90 17.21 43.17
CA LYS A 347 -13.53 17.63 43.49
C LYS A 347 -12.95 16.78 44.62
N SER A 348 -12.33 15.64 44.29
CA SER A 348 -11.25 15.09 45.13
C SER A 348 -10.35 14.10 44.38
N ALA A 349 -9.56 14.60 43.43
CA ALA A 349 -8.26 13.99 43.09
C ALA A 349 -7.45 15.00 42.25
N SER A 350 -6.59 15.77 42.91
CA SER A 350 -5.62 16.64 42.26
C SER A 350 -4.51 15.81 41.62
N ARG A 351 -4.37 15.88 40.29
CA ARG A 351 -3.07 15.72 39.63
C ARG A 351 -2.95 16.79 38.54
N SER A 352 -1.92 17.61 38.70
CA SER A 352 -1.61 18.77 37.86
C SER A 352 -1.26 18.34 36.44
N VAL A 353 -2.14 18.65 35.49
CA VAL A 353 -1.79 18.75 34.07
C VAL A 353 -1.71 20.23 33.75
N THR A 354 -0.52 20.67 33.37
CA THR A 354 -0.20 22.02 32.92
C THR A 354 -1.07 22.35 31.70
N LYS A 355 -1.97 23.33 31.84
CA LYS A 355 -2.75 23.90 30.73
C LYS A 355 -1.80 24.65 29.79
N GLN A 356 -1.51 24.07 28.63
CA GLN A 356 -1.14 24.87 27.46
C GLN A 356 -2.42 25.47 26.88
N ASN A 357 -2.52 26.79 26.92
CA ASN A 357 -3.59 27.55 26.28
C ASN A 357 -3.41 27.49 24.76
N TYR A 358 -4.25 26.71 24.07
CA TYR A 358 -4.52 26.94 22.65
C TYR A 358 -5.76 27.82 22.57
N ALA A 359 -5.54 29.11 22.28
CA ALA A 359 -6.60 30.02 21.89
C ALA A 359 -7.04 29.63 20.48
N TRP A 360 -8.29 29.19 20.35
CA TRP A 360 -8.96 29.08 19.05
C TRP A 360 -9.15 30.51 18.53
N LEU A 361 -8.37 30.88 17.53
CA LEU A 361 -8.66 32.05 16.70
C LEU A 361 -9.91 31.70 15.89
N GLU A 362 -11.01 32.40 16.17
CA GLU A 362 -12.13 32.52 15.24
C GLU A 362 -11.56 33.01 13.91
N SER A 363 -11.62 32.15 12.89
CA SER A 363 -11.21 32.53 11.54
C SER A 363 -12.32 33.38 10.94
N ASP A 364 -12.07 34.69 10.84
CA ASP A 364 -12.82 35.57 9.95
C ASP A 364 -12.77 34.98 8.54
N SER A 365 -13.95 34.77 7.97
CA SER A 365 -14.14 34.29 6.60
C SER A 365 -13.54 35.29 5.61
N ILE A 366 -12.42 34.94 5.00
CA ILE A 366 -11.84 35.68 3.87
C ILE A 366 -12.61 35.25 2.61
N PRO A 367 -13.20 36.17 1.82
CA PRO A 367 -13.88 35.80 0.59
C PRO A 367 -12.87 35.38 -0.47
N VAL A 368 -12.98 34.14 -0.96
CA VAL A 368 -12.27 33.68 -2.16
C VAL A 368 -12.96 34.31 -3.39
N PRO A 369 -12.23 34.90 -4.35
CA PRO A 369 -12.84 35.45 -5.56
C PRO A 369 -13.48 34.33 -6.38
N ARG A 370 -14.80 34.39 -6.56
CA ARG A 370 -15.50 33.59 -7.57
C ARG A 370 -15.25 34.22 -8.93
N GLU A 371 -14.41 33.59 -9.74
CA GLU A 371 -14.45 33.83 -11.18
C GLU A 371 -15.72 33.19 -11.73
N THR A 372 -16.59 34.04 -12.28
CA THR A 372 -17.79 33.66 -13.01
C THR A 372 -17.39 32.98 -14.31
N VAL A 373 -17.54 31.66 -14.38
CA VAL A 373 -17.55 30.93 -15.64
C VAL A 373 -19.00 30.81 -16.09
N ASP A 374 -19.46 31.81 -16.83
CA ASP A 374 -20.60 31.67 -17.71
C ASP A 374 -20.15 30.88 -18.94
N SER A 375 -20.61 29.63 -19.07
CA SER A 375 -21.44 29.23 -20.21
C SER A 375 -21.76 27.74 -20.14
N ALA A 376 -23.05 27.46 -20.24
CA ALA A 376 -23.65 26.15 -20.38
C ALA A 376 -22.95 25.28 -21.44
N SER A 377 -22.54 24.09 -21.03
CA SER A 377 -22.43 22.94 -21.92
C SER A 377 -23.18 21.79 -21.26
N GLN A 378 -24.19 21.30 -21.96
CA GLN A 378 -24.93 20.09 -21.61
C GLN A 378 -23.95 18.96 -21.36
N GLU A 379 -23.86 18.48 -20.12
CA GLU A 379 -23.09 17.30 -19.77
C GLU A 379 -23.80 16.07 -20.35
N SER A 380 -23.37 15.69 -21.54
CA SER A 380 -23.63 14.35 -22.06
C SER A 380 -22.91 13.36 -21.16
N VAL A 381 -23.65 12.35 -20.66
CA VAL A 381 -23.09 11.13 -20.07
C VAL A 381 -21.94 10.67 -20.96
N ALA A 382 -20.70 10.78 -20.46
CA ALA A 382 -19.54 10.32 -21.21
C ALA A 382 -19.68 8.80 -21.36
N GLN A 383 -20.09 8.36 -22.55
CA GLN A 383 -19.86 6.98 -22.97
C GLN A 383 -18.35 6.73 -22.83
N GLU A 384 -17.98 5.74 -22.02
CA GLU A 384 -16.60 5.26 -21.91
C GLU A 384 -16.05 5.06 -23.32
N THR A 385 -15.25 6.01 -23.78
CA THR A 385 -14.65 5.96 -25.09
C THR A 385 -13.41 5.10 -24.90
N TRP A 386 -13.61 3.77 -24.85
CA TRP A 386 -12.53 2.81 -24.91
C TRP A 386 -11.61 3.22 -26.05
N LEU A 387 -10.34 3.46 -25.75
CA LEU A 387 -9.43 4.03 -26.73
C LEU A 387 -9.11 3.02 -27.83
N SER A 388 -8.51 3.50 -28.91
CA SER A 388 -8.02 2.62 -29.98
C SER A 388 -6.96 1.65 -29.46
N ALA A 389 -6.90 0.46 -30.06
CA ALA A 389 -5.84 -0.52 -29.81
C ALA A 389 -4.44 0.11 -29.88
N ALA A 390 -3.55 -0.31 -28.98
CA ALA A 390 -2.16 0.13 -29.01
C ALA A 390 -1.45 -0.33 -30.29
N PRO A 391 -0.54 0.48 -30.87
CA PRO A 391 0.10 0.14 -32.14
C PRO A 391 0.90 -1.16 -32.06
N ALA A 392 0.71 -2.05 -33.03
CA ALA A 392 1.49 -3.29 -33.16
C ALA A 392 2.89 -3.04 -33.72
N GLY A 393 3.85 -3.87 -33.32
CA GLY A 393 5.21 -3.88 -33.88
C GLY A 393 6.09 -2.68 -33.50
N GLN A 394 5.57 -1.72 -32.71
CA GLN A 394 6.31 -0.56 -32.25
C GLN A 394 6.79 -0.77 -30.81
N ARG A 395 8.00 -0.28 -30.50
CA ARG A 395 8.55 -0.33 -29.14
C ARG A 395 8.08 0.89 -28.33
N ILE A 396 6.98 0.73 -27.61
CA ILE A 396 6.31 1.78 -26.84
C ILE A 396 6.38 1.51 -25.32
N PRO A 397 6.37 2.54 -24.46
CA PRO A 397 6.20 2.37 -23.02
C PRO A 397 4.90 1.62 -22.71
N LEU A 398 4.92 0.76 -21.70
CA LEU A 398 3.73 0.05 -21.26
C LEU A 398 2.67 1.01 -20.69
N TYR A 399 3.06 2.19 -20.20
CA TYR A 399 2.16 3.31 -19.89
C TYR A 399 1.17 3.67 -21.00
N ASP A 400 1.59 3.58 -22.27
CA ASP A 400 0.73 3.95 -23.40
C ASP A 400 -0.35 2.90 -23.69
N VAL A 401 -0.23 1.73 -23.07
CA VAL A 401 -1.02 0.51 -23.32
C VAL A 401 -1.89 0.14 -22.12
N ALA A 402 -1.39 0.33 -20.91
CA ALA A 402 -2.04 -0.08 -19.68
C ALA A 402 -1.78 0.88 -18.51
N HIS A 403 -2.63 0.78 -17.50
CA HIS A 403 -2.39 1.32 -16.17
C HIS A 403 -2.29 0.20 -15.12
N SER A 404 -1.81 0.57 -13.93
CA SER A 404 -1.48 -0.38 -12.88
C SER A 404 -1.67 0.26 -11.51
N ARG A 405 -1.81 -0.58 -10.49
CA ARG A 405 -1.61 -0.22 -9.09
C ARG A 405 -0.90 -1.38 -8.39
N ALA A 406 0.03 -1.06 -7.50
CA ALA A 406 0.73 -2.04 -6.68
C ALA A 406 0.19 -2.10 -5.24
N GLY A 407 0.18 -3.30 -4.67
CA GLY A 407 -0.15 -3.60 -3.28
C GLY A 407 0.93 -4.50 -2.65
N ASP A 408 1.10 -4.42 -1.33
CA ASP A 408 2.02 -5.29 -0.59
C ASP A 408 1.27 -6.18 0.40
N LYS A 409 1.75 -7.40 0.58
CA LYS A 409 1.31 -8.29 1.66
C LYS A 409 2.53 -8.96 2.28
N GLY A 410 3.10 -8.32 3.29
CA GLY A 410 4.33 -8.79 3.93
C GLY A 410 5.53 -8.58 3.01
N ASN A 411 6.22 -9.66 2.66
CA ASN A 411 7.38 -9.61 1.77
C ASN A 411 7.02 -9.83 0.28
N ASP A 412 5.73 -9.93 -0.01
CA ASP A 412 5.20 -10.11 -1.34
C ASP A 412 4.64 -8.78 -1.85
N VAL A 413 4.70 -8.57 -3.16
CA VAL A 413 4.02 -7.48 -3.84
C VAL A 413 3.10 -8.06 -4.90
N ASN A 414 1.98 -7.41 -5.14
CA ASN A 414 1.18 -7.63 -6.34
C ASN A 414 1.05 -6.33 -7.13
N PHE A 415 0.87 -6.44 -8.44
CA PHE A 415 0.50 -5.29 -9.28
C PHE A 415 -0.43 -5.72 -10.40
N SER A 416 -1.36 -4.85 -10.74
CA SER A 416 -2.29 -5.07 -11.85
C SER A 416 -1.70 -4.64 -13.19
N ILE A 417 -2.15 -5.22 -14.29
CA ILE A 417 -1.94 -4.68 -15.65
C ILE A 417 -3.31 -4.61 -16.29
N ILE A 418 -3.85 -3.39 -16.37
CA ILE A 418 -5.21 -3.10 -16.84
C ILE A 418 -5.06 -2.30 -18.14
N PRO A 419 -5.37 -2.89 -19.31
CA PRO A 419 -5.19 -2.21 -20.58
C PRO A 419 -6.19 -1.05 -20.74
N HIS A 420 -5.75 0.02 -21.40
CA HIS A 420 -6.63 1.14 -21.77
C HIS A 420 -7.64 0.75 -22.85
N TYR A 421 -7.34 -0.30 -23.61
CA TYR A 421 -8.23 -0.95 -24.58
C TYR A 421 -8.36 -2.45 -24.24
N PRO A 422 -9.50 -2.93 -23.71
CA PRO A 422 -9.64 -4.27 -23.17
C PRO A 422 -9.12 -5.42 -24.05
N PRO A 423 -9.34 -5.43 -25.38
CA PRO A 423 -8.81 -6.49 -26.24
C PRO A 423 -7.28 -6.59 -26.29
N ASP A 424 -6.52 -5.57 -25.89
CA ASP A 424 -5.06 -5.64 -25.82
C ASP A 424 -4.55 -6.62 -24.74
N ILE A 425 -5.43 -7.10 -23.86
CA ILE A 425 -5.08 -8.10 -22.84
C ILE A 425 -4.47 -9.38 -23.44
N GLU A 426 -4.96 -9.83 -24.59
CA GLU A 426 -4.45 -11.03 -25.25
C GLU A 426 -3.02 -10.83 -25.77
N ARG A 427 -2.70 -9.61 -26.19
CA ARG A 427 -1.36 -9.23 -26.65
C ARG A 427 -0.42 -9.09 -25.45
N LEU A 428 -0.88 -8.47 -24.37
CA LEU A 428 -0.13 -8.32 -23.12
C LEU A 428 0.22 -9.67 -22.47
N LYS A 429 -0.67 -10.66 -22.55
CA LYS A 429 -0.42 -12.03 -22.05
C LYS A 429 0.78 -12.71 -22.69
N THR A 430 1.14 -12.36 -23.92
CA THR A 430 2.34 -12.89 -24.60
C THR A 430 3.65 -12.24 -24.12
N ILE A 431 3.56 -11.07 -23.49
CA ILE A 431 4.71 -10.26 -23.07
C ILE A 431 4.97 -10.43 -21.57
N VAL A 432 3.91 -10.31 -20.76
CA VAL A 432 4.00 -10.33 -19.30
C VAL A 432 4.09 -11.78 -18.83
N THR A 433 5.31 -12.33 -18.86
CA THR A 433 5.62 -13.68 -18.38
C THR A 433 6.33 -13.65 -17.02
N PRO A 434 6.35 -14.76 -16.26
CA PRO A 434 7.14 -14.85 -15.02
C PRO A 434 8.60 -14.43 -15.19
N GLU A 435 9.23 -14.85 -16.28
CA GLU A 435 10.62 -14.52 -16.61
C GLU A 435 10.80 -13.04 -16.90
N TRP A 436 9.88 -12.44 -17.68
CA TRP A 436 9.90 -11.01 -17.96
C TRP A 436 9.76 -10.20 -16.68
N VAL A 437 8.83 -10.56 -15.80
CA VAL A 437 8.63 -9.90 -14.51
C VAL A 437 9.88 -9.99 -13.64
N LYS A 438 10.51 -11.17 -13.53
CA LYS A 438 11.77 -11.32 -12.79
C LYS A 438 12.88 -10.43 -13.37
N GLN A 439 13.01 -10.36 -14.69
CA GLN A 439 14.01 -9.50 -15.34
C GLN A 439 13.78 -8.01 -15.08
N VAL A 440 12.52 -7.56 -15.13
CA VAL A 440 12.16 -6.17 -14.85
C VAL A 440 12.43 -5.80 -13.39
N LEU A 441 12.16 -6.73 -12.46
CA LEU A 441 12.25 -6.45 -11.03
C LEU A 441 13.60 -6.78 -10.40
N SER A 442 14.45 -7.62 -10.98
CA SER A 442 15.74 -7.99 -10.36
C SER A 442 16.65 -6.80 -10.05
N PRO A 443 16.74 -5.72 -10.86
CA PRO A 443 17.54 -4.54 -10.54
C PRO A 443 17.18 -3.89 -9.20
N HIS A 444 15.94 -4.05 -8.74
CA HIS A 444 15.49 -3.54 -7.45
C HIS A 444 16.11 -4.20 -6.23
N LEU A 445 16.71 -5.38 -6.41
CA LEU A 445 17.40 -6.12 -5.35
C LEU A 445 18.92 -5.89 -5.37
N ASN A 446 19.40 -4.93 -6.16
CA ASN A 446 20.81 -4.56 -6.12
C ASN A 446 21.15 -3.94 -4.75
N PRO A 447 22.23 -4.40 -4.08
CA PRO A 447 22.63 -3.87 -2.78
C PRO A 447 23.30 -2.49 -2.89
N SER A 448 23.64 -2.04 -4.09
CA SER A 448 24.30 -0.76 -4.32
C SER A 448 23.80 -0.14 -5.62
N SER A 449 23.90 1.19 -5.70
CA SER A 449 23.75 1.92 -6.96
C SER A 449 24.91 1.69 -7.94
N PHE A 450 26.00 1.04 -7.49
CA PHE A 450 27.18 0.72 -8.29
C PHE A 450 27.53 -0.78 -8.22
N PRO A 451 26.61 -1.69 -8.56
CA PRO A 451 26.85 -3.13 -8.39
C PRO A 451 27.95 -3.61 -9.34
N GLY A 452 28.85 -4.45 -8.85
CA GLY A 452 29.83 -5.16 -9.68
C GLY A 452 29.19 -6.37 -10.38
N SER A 453 29.90 -6.95 -11.36
CA SER A 453 29.41 -8.14 -12.10
C SER A 453 29.09 -9.32 -11.18
N LYS A 454 29.89 -9.54 -10.14
CA LYS A 454 29.65 -10.61 -9.14
C LYS A 454 28.38 -10.35 -8.30
N ASP A 455 28.07 -9.09 -8.01
CA ASP A 455 26.86 -8.73 -7.26
C ASP A 455 25.61 -9.01 -8.08
N ILE A 456 25.65 -8.64 -9.37
CA ILE A 456 24.61 -8.91 -10.37
C ILE A 456 24.36 -10.41 -10.49
N GLU A 457 25.42 -11.21 -10.68
CA GLU A 457 25.33 -12.68 -10.78
C GLU A 457 24.74 -13.31 -9.51
N ARG A 458 25.21 -12.89 -8.33
CA ARG A 458 24.70 -13.38 -7.04
C ARG A 458 23.22 -13.04 -6.87
N ARG A 459 22.84 -11.81 -7.21
CA ARG A 459 21.46 -11.33 -7.13
C ARG A 459 20.55 -12.10 -8.10
N ASP A 460 20.96 -12.29 -9.35
CA ASP A 460 20.14 -13.01 -10.34
C ASP A 460 19.97 -14.48 -9.96
N LYS A 461 21.02 -15.11 -9.43
CA LYS A 461 20.93 -16.45 -8.84
C LYS A 461 19.91 -16.49 -7.70
N TRP A 462 20.00 -15.55 -6.76
CA TRP A 462 19.08 -15.48 -5.62
C TRP A 462 17.62 -15.30 -6.08
N VAL A 463 17.37 -14.40 -7.04
CA VAL A 463 16.03 -14.16 -7.61
C VAL A 463 15.46 -15.43 -8.24
N ASN A 464 16.28 -16.16 -9.01
CA ASN A 464 15.83 -17.39 -9.65
C ASN A 464 15.45 -18.47 -8.63
N GLU A 465 16.18 -18.55 -7.52
CA GLU A 465 15.97 -19.54 -6.45
C GLU A 465 14.83 -19.18 -5.48
N HIS A 466 14.62 -17.89 -5.19
CA HIS A 466 13.79 -17.45 -4.06
C HIS A 466 12.58 -16.59 -4.42
N VAL A 467 12.50 -16.06 -5.65
CA VAL A 467 11.36 -15.23 -6.11
C VAL A 467 10.45 -16.09 -6.96
N LYS A 468 9.16 -16.13 -6.59
CA LYS A 468 8.09 -16.78 -7.36
C LYS A 468 7.19 -15.71 -7.97
N VAL A 469 6.85 -15.87 -9.25
CA VAL A 469 5.90 -15.00 -9.94
C VAL A 469 4.67 -15.82 -10.32
N GLU A 470 3.50 -15.33 -9.95
CA GLU A 470 2.19 -15.92 -10.25
C GLU A 470 1.37 -14.87 -11.02
N ILE A 471 0.76 -15.25 -12.14
CA ILE A 471 0.01 -14.32 -13.00
C ILE A 471 -1.40 -14.86 -13.15
N TYR A 472 -2.38 -14.04 -12.75
CA TYR A 472 -3.79 -14.39 -12.75
C TYR A 472 -4.56 -13.49 -13.71
N GLU A 473 -5.47 -14.08 -14.48
CA GLU A 473 -6.39 -13.33 -15.33
C GLU A 473 -7.65 -12.96 -14.54
N VAL A 474 -8.05 -11.69 -14.63
CA VAL A 474 -9.27 -11.15 -14.01
C VAL A 474 -10.21 -10.73 -15.14
N LYS A 475 -10.97 -11.71 -15.62
CA LYS A 475 -11.80 -11.63 -16.83
C LYS A 475 -12.81 -10.50 -16.82
N GLY A 476 -13.44 -10.23 -15.68
CA GLY A 476 -14.49 -9.22 -15.57
C GLY A 476 -14.00 -7.79 -15.84
N ILE A 477 -12.71 -7.53 -15.69
CA ILE A 477 -12.07 -6.23 -16.00
C ILE A 477 -10.94 -6.34 -17.05
N ASN A 478 -10.85 -7.47 -17.78
CA ASN A 478 -9.86 -7.70 -18.83
C ASN A 478 -8.41 -7.38 -18.42
N SER A 479 -7.98 -7.83 -17.24
CA SER A 479 -6.68 -7.47 -16.68
C SER A 479 -5.87 -8.68 -16.21
N LEU A 480 -4.58 -8.43 -15.93
CA LEU A 480 -3.72 -9.35 -15.20
C LEU A 480 -3.52 -8.86 -13.77
N ASN A 481 -3.51 -9.77 -12.80
CA ASN A 481 -2.95 -9.56 -11.47
C ASN A 481 -1.65 -10.36 -11.37
N VAL A 482 -0.52 -9.67 -11.22
CA VAL A 482 0.79 -10.30 -11.10
C VAL A 482 1.20 -10.25 -9.64
N VAL A 483 1.42 -11.42 -9.03
CA VAL A 483 1.90 -11.57 -7.65
C VAL A 483 3.35 -12.01 -7.69
N VAL A 484 4.22 -11.27 -7.03
CA VAL A 484 5.65 -11.54 -6.93
C VAL A 484 5.99 -11.77 -5.47
N ARG A 485 6.29 -13.03 -5.15
CA ARG A 485 6.62 -13.48 -3.80
C ARG A 485 8.06 -13.15 -3.45
N ASN A 486 8.29 -12.75 -2.21
CA ASN A 486 9.63 -12.58 -1.63
C ASN A 486 10.55 -11.59 -2.38
N ILE A 487 10.03 -10.39 -2.70
CA ILE A 487 10.74 -9.37 -3.50
C ILE A 487 10.96 -8.04 -2.76
N LEU A 488 10.31 -7.85 -1.61
CA LEU A 488 10.33 -6.59 -0.85
C LEU A 488 11.44 -6.51 0.21
N ASP A 489 12.44 -7.39 0.14
CA ASP A 489 13.58 -7.43 1.08
C ASP A 489 13.15 -7.60 2.56
N GLY A 490 12.16 -8.44 2.81
CA GLY A 490 11.60 -8.70 4.14
C GLY A 490 10.29 -7.94 4.44
N GLY A 491 9.80 -7.13 3.50
CA GLY A 491 8.54 -6.38 3.66
C GLY A 491 8.67 -5.15 4.56
N VAL A 492 7.59 -4.41 4.74
CA VAL A 492 7.55 -3.07 5.39
C VAL A 492 8.41 -2.92 6.64
N ASN A 493 8.38 -3.93 7.53
CA ASN A 493 9.05 -3.89 8.82
C ASN A 493 10.55 -4.20 8.78
N CYS A 494 11.01 -5.00 7.81
CA CYS A 494 12.41 -5.44 7.74
C CYS A 494 13.12 -5.01 6.45
N SER A 495 12.39 -4.40 5.50
CA SER A 495 12.96 -3.89 4.27
C SER A 495 13.99 -2.83 4.55
N ARG A 496 15.19 -3.04 4.01
CA ARG A 496 16.22 -2.01 4.01
C ARG A 496 15.88 -0.91 3.03
N ARG A 497 14.96 -1.16 2.09
CA ARG A 497 14.62 -0.26 0.98
C ARG A 497 13.94 1.04 1.44
N ILE A 498 13.99 2.05 0.57
CA ILE A 498 13.29 3.32 0.77
C ILE A 498 11.79 3.12 0.56
N ASP A 499 11.38 2.63 -0.62
CA ASP A 499 10.01 2.17 -0.86
C ASP A 499 9.84 0.75 -0.31
N ARG A 500 9.55 0.66 1.00
CA ARG A 500 9.39 -0.61 1.71
C ARG A 500 8.10 -1.35 1.34
N HIS A 501 7.11 -0.61 0.86
CA HIS A 501 5.82 -1.14 0.42
C HIS A 501 5.85 -1.54 -1.06
N GLY A 502 6.86 -1.13 -1.84
CA GLY A 502 6.91 -1.40 -3.27
C GLY A 502 5.79 -0.72 -4.06
N LYS A 503 5.20 0.38 -3.56
CA LYS A 503 4.09 1.06 -4.26
C LYS A 503 4.52 1.60 -5.64
N THR A 504 5.79 1.98 -5.76
CA THR A 504 6.38 2.50 -7.02
C THR A 504 6.68 1.40 -8.05
N ILE A 505 6.60 0.12 -7.68
CA ILE A 505 6.94 -0.99 -8.59
C ILE A 505 6.05 -0.99 -9.83
N SER A 506 4.76 -0.69 -9.66
CA SER A 506 3.81 -0.59 -10.78
C SER A 506 4.30 0.39 -11.84
N ASP A 507 4.76 1.57 -11.45
CA ASP A 507 5.29 2.59 -12.35
C ASP A 507 6.61 2.18 -13.00
N VAL A 508 7.47 1.44 -12.31
CA VAL A 508 8.70 0.88 -12.90
C VAL A 508 8.39 -0.18 -13.97
N VAL A 509 7.35 -0.97 -13.75
CA VAL A 509 6.83 -1.94 -14.72
C VAL A 509 6.21 -1.21 -15.92
N LEU A 510 5.41 -0.17 -15.69
CA LEU A 510 4.79 0.64 -16.75
C LEU A 510 5.82 1.44 -17.57
N CYS A 511 6.97 1.80 -16.98
CA CYS A 511 8.11 2.40 -17.69
C CYS A 511 8.74 1.48 -18.75
N GLN A 512 8.53 0.16 -18.67
CA GLN A 512 9.17 -0.78 -19.58
C GLN A 512 8.66 -0.59 -21.01
N ARG A 513 9.58 -0.60 -21.98
CA ARG A 513 9.21 -0.49 -23.39
C ARG A 513 8.99 -1.87 -24.00
N VAL A 514 7.77 -2.14 -24.41
CA VAL A 514 7.29 -3.41 -24.94
C VAL A 514 6.94 -3.30 -26.43
N VAL A 515 6.92 -4.43 -27.14
CA VAL A 515 6.45 -4.53 -28.53
C VAL A 515 5.25 -5.44 -28.54
N LEU A 516 4.06 -4.90 -28.84
CA LEU A 516 2.86 -5.70 -28.91
C LEU A 516 2.78 -6.46 -30.25
N PRO A 517 2.39 -7.76 -30.23
CA PRO A 517 2.13 -8.51 -31.45
C PRO A 517 0.99 -7.89 -32.29
N PRO A 518 0.86 -8.26 -33.58
CA PRO A 518 -0.24 -7.84 -34.46
C PRO A 518 -1.63 -8.10 -33.91
#